data_AF-A0A4R8SK11-F1
#
_entry.id   AF-A0A4R8SK11-F1
#
_cell.length_a   1.000
_cell.length_b   1.000
_cell.length_c   1.000
_cell.angle_alpha   90.00
_cell.angle_beta   90.00
_cell.angle_gamma   90.00
#
_symmetry.space_group_name_H-M   'P 1'
#
loop_
_entity.id
_entity.type
_entity.pdbx_description
1 polymer ?
#
loop_
_entity_poly.entity_id
_entity_poly.type
_entity_poly.pdbx_seq_one_letter_code
_entity_poly.pdbx_strand_id
1 'polypeptide(L)'
;MTQADDYQHPKCYANTRGGCSTKISGEHYVSHGLIKLYGDNDPDFTIQHKTGKGIGYPVQPKNFKANILCQAHNSMLSPADDAALAFATFLRRIALEYDAGAGEWGEEEEIAISGDDMQRWVLKLFLNHAVTGHFEVQQRKDATFPSEAIDLLLDRAAWPSTWGMSVPGERTTKDFRACPFQTKDVTNAHWWGVAPFVYKDETWMGGGVVDLAHVSFGLTLFNPGRGMPGWDNPGNTLYGSVPRPASIGWSLEGVEKRINFTWDYPLHPMGITYVLRPQNKADRLAGKLPAGQHFLLE
;
A
#
# COMPACT_ATOMS: atom_id res chain seq x y z
N MET A 1 -5.86 28.01 24.89
CA MET A 1 -5.72 26.85 25.78
C MET A 1 -4.73 25.91 25.11
N THR A 2 -3.50 25.88 25.58
CA THR A 2 -2.51 24.87 25.17
C THR A 2 -3.05 23.51 25.58
N GLN A 3 -3.26 22.65 24.60
CA GLN A 3 -3.69 21.27 24.83
C GLN A 3 -2.61 20.61 25.67
N ALA A 4 -2.98 19.95 26.77
CA ALA A 4 -1.98 19.24 27.57
C ALA A 4 -1.39 18.13 26.70
N ASP A 5 -0.06 18.12 26.56
CA ASP A 5 0.68 17.19 25.68
C ASP A 5 0.42 15.72 26.03
N ASP A 6 -0.19 15.43 27.18
CA ASP A 6 -0.52 14.11 27.69
C ASP A 6 -1.97 13.64 27.38
N TYR A 7 -2.83 14.50 26.80
CA TYR A 7 -4.23 14.12 26.58
C TYR A 7 -4.37 12.89 25.66
N GLN A 8 -5.24 11.96 26.06
CA GLN A 8 -5.54 10.71 25.34
C GLN A 8 -7.00 10.69 24.91
N HIS A 9 -7.27 10.89 23.62
CA HIS A 9 -8.65 10.86 23.13
C HIS A 9 -9.15 9.41 23.07
N PRO A 10 -10.27 9.05 23.72
CA PRO A 10 -10.68 7.65 23.91
C PRO A 10 -11.02 6.92 22.60
N LYS A 11 -11.38 7.65 21.54
CA LYS A 11 -11.65 7.08 20.20
C LYS A 11 -10.43 7.05 19.28
N CYS A 12 -9.30 7.66 19.66
CA CYS A 12 -8.10 7.63 18.83
C CYS A 12 -7.33 6.35 19.12
N TYR A 13 -7.20 5.43 18.15
CA TYR A 13 -6.46 4.19 18.41
C TYR A 13 -4.97 4.45 18.70
N ALA A 14 -4.45 5.61 18.27
CA ALA A 14 -3.06 6.00 18.46
C ALA A 14 -2.79 6.72 19.81
N ASN A 15 -3.77 6.70 20.73
CA ASN A 15 -3.70 7.40 22.02
C ASN A 15 -2.76 6.77 23.06
N THR A 16 -1.91 5.81 22.69
CA THR A 16 -1.09 4.99 23.60
C THR A 16 -0.19 5.78 24.55
N ARG A 17 0.28 6.98 24.14
CA ARG A 17 1.21 7.82 24.90
C ARG A 17 0.80 9.30 24.99
N GLY A 18 -0.48 9.61 24.75
CA GLY A 18 -0.95 11.01 24.73
C GLY A 18 -0.67 11.72 23.40
N GLY A 19 -0.64 13.06 23.45
CA GLY A 19 -0.52 13.95 22.29
C GLY A 19 -1.77 14.03 21.43
N CYS A 20 -2.93 13.61 21.95
CA CYS A 20 -4.17 13.65 21.19
C CYS A 20 -4.76 15.06 21.15
N SER A 21 -5.51 15.34 20.08
CA SER A 21 -6.50 16.40 20.08
C SER A 21 -7.78 15.97 20.80
N THR A 22 -8.45 16.90 21.48
CA THR A 22 -9.82 16.75 21.99
C THR A 22 -10.86 16.59 20.88
N LYS A 23 -10.49 16.85 19.62
CA LYS A 23 -11.35 16.66 18.45
C LYS A 23 -10.98 15.36 17.73
N ILE A 24 -11.99 14.54 17.47
CA ILE A 24 -11.88 13.36 16.60
C ILE A 24 -11.96 13.77 15.12
N SER A 25 -11.16 13.13 14.28
CA SER A 25 -11.25 13.28 12.82
C SER A 25 -12.12 12.18 12.21
N GLY A 26 -12.80 12.48 11.11
CA GLY A 26 -13.48 11.47 10.29
C GLY A 26 -12.49 10.87 9.32
N GLU A 27 -11.62 9.99 9.82
CA GLU A 27 -10.53 9.41 9.04
C GLU A 27 -11.06 8.45 7.98
N HIS A 28 -10.62 8.60 6.74
CA HIS A 28 -11.08 7.70 5.67
C HIS A 28 -10.36 6.35 5.77
N TYR A 29 -11.04 5.26 5.38
CA TYR A 29 -10.38 3.95 5.40
C TYR A 29 -9.23 3.86 4.38
N VAL A 30 -9.27 4.68 3.33
CA VAL A 30 -8.18 4.94 2.37
C VAL A 30 -8.04 6.45 2.19
N SER A 31 -6.83 6.95 1.93
CA SER A 31 -6.53 8.38 1.88
C SER A 31 -7.50 9.16 0.97
N HIS A 32 -8.03 10.27 1.49
CA HIS A 32 -9.01 11.09 0.77
C HIS A 32 -8.46 11.65 -0.56
N GLY A 33 -7.16 11.93 -0.65
CA GLY A 33 -6.51 12.32 -1.90
C GLY A 33 -6.65 11.26 -3.00
N LEU A 34 -6.51 9.97 -2.65
CA LEU A 34 -6.67 8.86 -3.59
C LEU A 34 -8.13 8.73 -4.05
N ILE A 35 -9.08 8.89 -3.12
CA ILE A 35 -10.50 8.89 -3.47
C ILE A 35 -10.82 9.96 -4.51
N LYS A 36 -10.26 11.17 -4.36
CA LYS A 36 -10.43 12.25 -5.34
C LYS A 36 -9.74 11.94 -6.67
N LEU A 37 -8.52 11.41 -6.63
CA LEU A 37 -7.74 11.05 -7.81
C LEU A 37 -8.49 10.06 -8.72
N TYR A 38 -9.10 9.02 -8.13
CA TYR A 38 -9.80 7.98 -8.89
C TYR A 38 -11.28 8.26 -9.11
N GLY A 39 -11.91 9.05 -8.25
CA GLY A 39 -13.31 9.42 -8.38
C GLY A 39 -13.59 10.56 -9.34
N ASP A 40 -12.58 11.35 -9.73
CA ASP A 40 -12.71 12.48 -10.66
C ASP A 40 -13.87 13.45 -10.33
N ASN A 41 -14.16 13.61 -9.03
CA ASN A 41 -15.31 14.35 -8.50
C ASN A 41 -16.70 13.87 -8.97
N ASP A 42 -16.80 12.66 -9.52
CA ASP A 42 -18.06 12.04 -9.87
C ASP A 42 -18.90 11.81 -8.60
N PRO A 43 -20.10 12.42 -8.49
CA PRO A 43 -20.98 12.25 -7.33
C PRO A 43 -21.51 10.81 -7.19
N ASP A 44 -21.51 10.03 -8.27
CA ASP A 44 -21.93 8.63 -8.28
C ASP A 44 -20.77 7.66 -8.04
N PHE A 45 -19.54 8.19 -7.88
CA PHE A 45 -18.37 7.37 -7.57
C PHE A 45 -18.57 6.59 -6.28
N THR A 46 -18.27 5.30 -6.34
CA THR A 46 -18.30 4.42 -5.19
C THR A 46 -16.97 3.72 -5.02
N ILE A 47 -16.61 3.49 -3.77
CA ILE A 47 -15.40 2.80 -3.37
C ILE A 47 -15.81 1.40 -2.92
N GLN A 48 -15.18 0.40 -3.49
CA GLN A 48 -15.39 -1.00 -3.13
C GLN A 48 -14.07 -1.74 -3.15
N HIS A 49 -13.85 -2.57 -2.14
CA HIS A 49 -12.79 -3.56 -2.15
C HIS A 49 -13.34 -4.89 -2.68
N LYS A 50 -12.84 -5.37 -3.83
CA LYS A 50 -13.41 -6.55 -4.50
C LYS A 50 -12.91 -7.90 -3.95
N THR A 51 -11.89 -7.95 -3.10
CA THR A 51 -11.37 -9.24 -2.60
C THR A 51 -12.17 -9.81 -1.43
N GLY A 52 -13.24 -9.14 -0.97
CA GLY A 52 -14.06 -9.58 0.17
C GLY A 52 -13.40 -9.40 1.54
N LYS A 53 -12.14 -8.96 1.58
CA LYS A 53 -11.33 -8.80 2.80
C LYS A 53 -11.33 -7.38 3.38
N GLY A 54 -12.34 -6.58 3.03
CA GLY A 54 -12.54 -5.19 3.45
C GLY A 54 -13.99 -4.78 3.22
N ILE A 55 -14.25 -3.50 2.88
CA ILE A 55 -15.60 -3.06 2.52
C ILE A 55 -16.01 -3.65 1.16
N GLY A 56 -16.70 -4.80 1.22
CA GLY A 56 -17.06 -5.63 0.07
C GLY A 56 -18.24 -5.14 -0.75
N TYR A 57 -18.86 -4.02 -0.37
CA TYR A 57 -19.97 -3.41 -1.08
C TYR A 57 -19.63 -1.97 -1.48
N PRO A 58 -20.19 -1.44 -2.59
CA PRO A 58 -19.98 -0.05 -2.99
C PRO A 58 -20.38 0.94 -1.90
N VAL A 59 -19.45 1.81 -1.50
CA VAL A 59 -19.70 2.88 -0.52
C VAL A 59 -19.34 4.23 -1.09
N GLN A 60 -20.22 5.20 -0.87
CA GLN A 60 -20.01 6.58 -1.23
C GLN A 60 -18.85 7.19 -0.41
N PRO A 61 -17.94 7.96 -1.02
CA PRO A 61 -16.80 8.60 -0.34
C PRO A 61 -17.12 9.23 1.02
N LYS A 62 -18.22 9.98 1.10
CA LYS A 62 -18.65 10.67 2.34
C LYS A 62 -18.92 9.75 3.53
N ASN A 63 -19.24 8.48 3.26
CA ASN A 63 -19.53 7.44 4.23
C ASN A 63 -18.32 6.51 4.46
N PHE A 64 -17.25 6.65 3.67
CA PHE A 64 -16.07 5.80 3.71
C PHE A 64 -15.06 6.27 4.77
N LYS A 65 -15.54 6.51 5.99
CA LYS A 65 -14.76 7.08 7.09
C LYS A 65 -15.12 6.50 8.44
N ALA A 66 -14.17 6.57 9.37
CA ALA A 66 -14.30 6.13 10.74
C ALA A 66 -13.73 7.19 11.71
N ASN A 67 -14.34 7.29 12.88
CA ASN A 67 -13.92 8.23 13.92
C ASN A 67 -12.83 7.60 14.81
N ILE A 68 -11.68 7.24 14.21
CA ILE A 68 -10.65 6.38 14.82
C ILE A 68 -9.30 7.06 15.06
N LEU A 69 -9.11 8.27 14.55
CA LEU A 69 -7.91 9.10 14.80
C LEU A 69 -8.33 10.50 15.22
N CYS A 70 -7.63 11.06 16.21
CA CYS A 70 -7.83 12.47 16.58
C CYS A 70 -7.25 13.40 15.50
N GLN A 71 -7.65 14.67 15.50
CA GLN A 71 -7.13 15.63 14.51
C GLN A 71 -5.60 15.78 14.57
N ALA A 72 -4.99 15.74 15.76
CA ALA A 72 -3.54 15.87 15.89
C ALA A 72 -2.80 14.70 15.23
N HIS A 73 -3.10 13.46 15.63
CA HIS A 73 -2.47 12.27 15.05
C HIS A 73 -2.79 12.08 13.59
N ASN A 74 -4.00 12.42 13.14
CA ASN A 74 -4.30 12.34 11.71
C ASN A 74 -3.49 13.36 10.90
N SER A 75 -3.39 14.60 11.37
CA SER A 75 -2.55 15.62 10.71
C SER A 75 -1.08 15.24 10.69
N MET A 76 -0.56 14.60 11.75
CA MET A 76 0.83 14.09 11.76
C MET A 76 1.09 13.03 10.68
N LEU A 77 0.05 12.33 10.23
CA LEU A 77 0.14 11.27 9.21
C LEU A 77 -0.16 11.79 7.80
N SER A 78 -0.39 13.09 7.60
CA SER A 78 -0.61 13.62 6.25
C SER A 78 0.55 13.41 5.28
N PRO A 79 1.85 13.47 5.69
CA PRO A 79 2.95 13.18 4.77
C PRO A 79 2.89 11.75 4.20
N ALA A 80 2.39 10.79 4.99
CA ALA A 80 2.16 9.42 4.53
C ALA A 80 1.07 9.36 3.45
N ASP A 81 -0.03 10.09 3.63
CA ASP A 81 -1.08 10.21 2.61
C ASP A 81 -0.56 10.89 1.32
N ASP A 82 0.30 11.90 1.45
CA ASP A 82 0.90 12.62 0.33
C ASP A 82 1.85 11.75 -0.49
N ALA A 83 2.68 10.93 0.17
CA ALA A 83 3.59 9.98 -0.50
C ALA A 83 2.81 8.95 -1.34
N ALA A 84 1.73 8.40 -0.79
CA ALA A 84 0.86 7.47 -1.52
C ALA A 84 0.13 8.14 -2.68
N LEU A 85 -0.31 9.40 -2.50
CA LEU A 85 -0.94 10.17 -3.56
C LEU A 85 0.03 10.45 -4.71
N ALA A 86 1.28 10.82 -4.41
CA ALA A 86 2.31 11.03 -5.42
C ALA A 86 2.59 9.74 -6.21
N PHE A 87 2.75 8.62 -5.51
CA PHE A 87 2.92 7.29 -6.11
C PHE A 87 1.77 6.94 -7.08
N ALA A 88 0.52 7.04 -6.59
CA ALA A 88 -0.66 6.69 -7.38
C ALA A 88 -0.89 7.65 -8.54
N THR A 89 -0.61 8.94 -8.36
CA THR A 89 -0.78 9.96 -9.42
C THR A 89 0.16 9.68 -10.58
N PHE A 90 1.43 9.40 -10.29
CA PHE A 90 2.41 9.06 -11.31
C PHE A 90 1.99 7.80 -12.07
N LEU A 91 1.73 6.69 -11.36
CA LEU A 91 1.35 5.43 -12.00
C LEU A 91 0.06 5.51 -12.79
N ARG A 92 -0.97 6.17 -12.25
CA ARG A 92 -2.24 6.33 -12.94
C ARG A 92 -2.04 7.11 -14.24
N ARG A 93 -1.27 8.21 -14.22
CA ARG A 93 -1.01 9.01 -15.42
C ARG A 93 -0.34 8.16 -16.51
N ILE A 94 0.80 7.55 -16.19
CA ILE A 94 1.55 6.77 -17.19
C ILE A 94 0.77 5.54 -17.65
N ALA A 95 -0.07 4.94 -16.80
CA ALA A 95 -0.92 3.82 -17.20
C ALA A 95 -2.07 4.22 -18.13
N LEU A 96 -2.63 5.42 -17.96
CA LEU A 96 -3.67 5.95 -18.84
C LEU A 96 -3.10 6.45 -20.17
N GLU A 97 -1.90 7.03 -20.17
CA GLU A 97 -1.15 7.38 -21.38
C GLU A 97 -0.80 6.11 -22.16
N TYR A 98 -0.33 5.09 -21.47
CA TYR A 98 -0.05 3.77 -22.02
C TYR A 98 -1.28 2.84 -21.94
N ASP A 99 -2.40 3.24 -22.58
CA ASP A 99 -3.72 2.59 -22.58
C ASP A 99 -3.66 1.08 -22.93
N ALA A 100 -3.39 0.26 -21.92
CA ALA A 100 -2.96 -1.13 -22.11
C ALA A 100 -1.97 -1.26 -23.30
N GLY A 101 -0.97 -0.38 -23.45
CA GLY A 101 -0.05 -0.37 -24.59
C GLY A 101 -0.65 -0.22 -25.99
N ALA A 102 -1.83 0.39 -26.10
CA ALA A 102 -2.33 0.97 -27.35
C ALA A 102 -1.89 2.43 -27.51
N GLY A 103 -1.49 3.10 -26.43
CA GLY A 103 -0.85 4.41 -26.44
C GLY A 103 0.67 4.32 -26.56
N GLU A 104 1.31 5.49 -26.65
CA GLU A 104 2.77 5.60 -26.71
C GLU A 104 3.37 5.40 -25.31
N TRP A 105 4.42 4.60 -25.20
CA TRP A 105 5.17 4.46 -23.95
C TRP A 105 5.93 5.74 -23.60
N GLY A 106 6.26 6.55 -24.61
CA GLY A 106 6.94 7.83 -24.45
C GLY A 106 8.42 7.68 -24.07
N GLU A 107 8.95 8.70 -23.40
CA GLU A 107 10.35 8.82 -22.97
C GLU A 107 10.57 8.30 -21.55
N GLU A 108 11.81 8.28 -21.07
CA GLU A 108 12.10 7.97 -19.67
C GLU A 108 11.44 8.99 -18.72
N GLU A 109 10.88 8.51 -17.61
CA GLU A 109 10.28 9.38 -16.60
C GLU A 109 10.54 8.85 -15.19
N GLU A 110 10.81 9.74 -14.24
CA GLU A 110 10.97 9.36 -12.84
C GLU A 110 10.38 10.37 -11.86
N ILE A 111 10.00 9.86 -10.68
CA ILE A 111 9.67 10.67 -9.50
C ILE A 111 10.43 10.15 -8.28
N ALA A 112 10.62 11.01 -7.27
CA ALA A 112 11.14 10.62 -5.96
C ALA A 112 10.06 10.81 -4.89
N ILE A 113 9.91 9.83 -3.99
CA ILE A 113 9.00 9.89 -2.84
C ILE A 113 9.71 9.38 -1.57
N SER A 114 9.21 9.79 -0.40
CA SER A 114 9.68 9.28 0.89
C SER A 114 9.27 7.82 1.07
N GLY A 115 10.26 6.93 1.20
CA GLY A 115 10.06 5.52 1.50
C GLY A 115 9.51 5.31 2.91
N ASP A 116 9.98 6.10 3.88
CA ASP A 116 9.49 6.04 5.26
C ASP A 116 8.01 6.42 5.35
N ASP A 117 7.60 7.49 4.65
CA ASP A 117 6.20 7.91 4.63
C ASP A 117 5.33 6.94 3.84
N MET A 118 5.82 6.37 2.74
CA MET A 118 5.10 5.31 2.01
C MET A 118 4.90 4.06 2.88
N GLN A 119 5.92 3.63 3.63
CA GLN A 119 5.81 2.51 4.57
C GLN A 119 4.84 2.82 5.72
N ARG A 120 4.86 4.03 6.27
CA ARG A 120 3.88 4.48 7.27
C ARG A 120 2.47 4.52 6.69
N TRP A 121 2.29 4.88 5.42
CA TRP A 121 0.99 4.83 4.76
C TRP A 121 0.45 3.41 4.64
N VAL A 122 1.28 2.46 4.21
CA VAL A 122 0.91 1.03 4.16
C VAL A 122 0.48 0.54 5.55
N LEU A 123 1.23 0.90 6.59
CA LEU A 123 0.88 0.58 7.98
C LEU A 123 -0.40 1.26 8.44
N LYS A 124 -0.60 2.54 8.14
CA LYS A 124 -1.80 3.32 8.45
C LYS A 124 -3.03 2.64 7.86
N LEU A 125 -2.98 2.25 6.58
CA LEU A 125 -4.08 1.59 5.89
C LEU A 125 -4.43 0.26 6.56
N PHE A 126 -3.41 -0.56 6.85
CA PHE A 126 -3.59 -1.82 7.56
C PHE A 126 -4.23 -1.61 8.94
N LEU A 127 -3.72 -0.69 9.75
CA LEU A 127 -4.23 -0.42 11.09
C LEU A 127 -5.65 0.15 11.05
N ASN A 128 -5.95 1.08 10.15
CA ASN A 128 -7.31 1.64 9.99
C ASN A 128 -8.35 0.53 9.77
N HIS A 129 -8.01 -0.52 9.03
CA HIS A 129 -8.90 -1.67 8.80
C HIS A 129 -8.92 -2.65 9.98
N ALA A 130 -7.76 -2.93 10.58
CA ALA A 130 -7.66 -3.79 11.75
C ALA A 130 -8.47 -3.25 12.94
N VAL A 131 -8.33 -1.96 13.27
CA VAL A 131 -9.00 -1.36 14.44
C VAL A 131 -10.51 -1.21 14.25
N THR A 132 -10.98 -1.26 13.01
CA THR A 132 -12.41 -1.15 12.68
C THR A 132 -13.06 -2.49 12.35
N GLY A 133 -12.32 -3.60 12.46
CA GLY A 133 -12.90 -4.94 12.29
C GLY A 133 -13.27 -5.29 10.85
N HIS A 134 -12.67 -4.63 9.85
CA HIS A 134 -13.04 -4.85 8.44
C HIS A 134 -12.42 -6.10 7.82
N PHE A 135 -11.52 -6.79 8.51
CA PHE A 135 -10.97 -8.04 8.02
C PHE A 135 -11.89 -9.23 8.33
N GLU A 136 -12.05 -10.14 7.37
CA GLU A 136 -12.88 -11.34 7.50
C GLU A 136 -12.51 -12.20 8.73
N VAL A 137 -11.21 -12.29 9.05
CA VAL A 137 -10.73 -13.00 10.24
C VAL A 137 -11.36 -12.46 11.53
N GLN A 138 -11.59 -11.14 11.60
CA GLN A 138 -12.14 -10.46 12.77
C GLN A 138 -13.66 -10.67 12.91
N GLN A 139 -14.32 -11.16 11.86
CA GLN A 139 -15.72 -11.58 11.93
C GLN A 139 -15.87 -12.96 12.59
N ARG A 140 -14.78 -13.73 12.68
CA ARG A 140 -14.75 -15.09 13.20
C ARG A 140 -14.02 -15.21 14.54
N LYS A 141 -13.00 -14.39 14.77
CA LYS A 141 -12.10 -14.46 15.92
C LYS A 141 -11.63 -13.07 16.36
N ASP A 142 -11.30 -12.95 17.64
CA ASP A 142 -10.61 -11.77 18.16
C ASP A 142 -9.15 -11.80 17.73
N ALA A 143 -8.85 -11.12 16.62
CA ALA A 143 -7.50 -10.99 16.10
C ALA A 143 -6.84 -9.68 16.57
N THR A 144 -5.64 -9.79 17.12
CA THR A 144 -4.83 -8.65 17.61
C THR A 144 -3.68 -8.33 16.65
N PHE A 145 -3.00 -7.20 16.84
CA PHE A 145 -1.77 -6.83 16.13
C PHE A 145 -0.73 -6.31 17.14
N PRO A 146 0.58 -6.26 16.77
CA PRO A 146 1.63 -5.78 17.68
C PRO A 146 1.37 -4.35 18.16
N SER A 147 1.44 -4.12 19.47
CA SER A 147 1.25 -2.78 20.06
C SER A 147 2.26 -1.75 19.55
N GLU A 148 3.48 -2.21 19.25
CA GLU A 148 4.59 -1.43 18.71
C GLU A 148 4.25 -0.84 17.34
N ALA A 149 3.27 -1.39 16.62
CA ALA A 149 2.80 -0.86 15.35
C ALA A 149 2.35 0.61 15.45
N ILE A 150 1.77 1.01 16.59
CA ILE A 150 1.35 2.40 16.80
C ILE A 150 2.57 3.32 16.95
N ASP A 151 3.61 2.86 17.66
CA ASP A 151 4.83 3.65 17.82
C ASP A 151 5.61 3.75 16.50
N LEU A 152 5.62 2.70 15.68
CA LEU A 152 6.18 2.74 14.32
C LEU A 152 5.40 3.69 13.40
N LEU A 153 4.07 3.67 13.47
CA LEU A 153 3.19 4.55 12.68
C LEU A 153 3.45 6.02 13.00
N LEU A 154 3.60 6.36 14.29
CA LEU A 154 3.78 7.72 14.77
C LEU A 154 5.25 8.16 14.84
N ASP A 155 6.16 7.38 14.27
CA ASP A 155 7.60 7.64 14.29
C ASP A 155 8.21 7.82 15.70
N ARG A 156 7.67 7.09 16.67
CA ARG A 156 8.14 7.09 18.07
C ARG A 156 9.16 5.99 18.34
N ALA A 157 9.34 5.08 17.37
CA ALA A 157 10.29 3.98 17.44
C ALA A 157 10.91 3.74 16.05
N ALA A 158 12.19 3.38 16.04
CA ALA A 158 12.85 2.95 14.81
C ALA A 158 12.29 1.60 14.35
N TRP A 159 12.16 1.44 13.04
CA TRP A 159 11.76 0.17 12.44
C TRP A 159 12.86 -0.88 12.62
N PRO A 160 12.55 -2.07 13.19
CA PRO A 160 13.49 -3.19 13.18
C PRO A 160 13.94 -3.50 11.75
N SER A 161 15.21 -3.87 11.56
CA SER A 161 15.78 -4.11 10.22
C SER A 161 15.10 -5.24 9.44
N THR A 162 14.41 -6.16 10.13
CA THR A 162 13.71 -7.30 9.53
C THR A 162 12.21 -7.05 9.30
N TRP A 163 11.70 -5.87 9.69
CA TRP A 163 10.29 -5.48 9.55
C TRP A 163 10.12 -4.49 8.40
N GLY A 164 8.87 -4.20 8.06
CA GLY A 164 8.53 -3.08 7.20
C GLY A 164 8.02 -3.47 5.82
N MET A 165 8.02 -2.49 4.94
CA MET A 165 7.50 -2.58 3.58
C MET A 165 8.44 -3.38 2.69
N SER A 166 7.83 -4.13 1.79
CA SER A 166 8.49 -4.87 0.72
C SER A 166 7.65 -4.81 -0.53
N VAL A 167 8.30 -5.01 -1.67
CA VAL A 167 7.66 -5.06 -2.99
C VAL A 167 7.93 -6.40 -3.65
N PRO A 168 7.10 -6.85 -4.60
CA PRO A 168 7.23 -8.17 -5.20
C PRO A 168 8.53 -8.24 -6.01
N GLY A 169 9.48 -9.09 -5.61
CA GLY A 169 10.65 -9.30 -6.45
C GLY A 169 10.32 -10.20 -7.64
N GLU A 170 9.46 -11.19 -7.42
CA GLU A 170 9.08 -12.19 -8.40
C GLU A 170 7.57 -12.15 -8.71
N ARG A 171 7.20 -12.36 -9.99
CA ARG A 171 5.80 -12.34 -10.47
C ARG A 171 5.05 -13.66 -10.29
N THR A 172 5.66 -14.66 -9.64
CA THR A 172 5.08 -16.02 -9.56
C THR A 172 4.04 -16.16 -8.46
N THR A 173 3.97 -15.24 -7.49
CA THR A 173 2.94 -15.25 -6.46
C THR A 173 1.63 -14.68 -7.01
N LYS A 174 0.54 -15.44 -6.89
CA LYS A 174 -0.80 -15.04 -7.37
C LYS A 174 -1.39 -13.87 -6.56
N ASP A 175 -0.83 -13.61 -5.40
CA ASP A 175 -1.35 -12.67 -4.42
C ASP A 175 -0.75 -11.27 -4.55
N PHE A 176 0.31 -11.09 -5.36
CA PHE A 176 0.94 -9.78 -5.55
C PHE A 176 0.79 -9.28 -6.98
N ARG A 177 0.58 -7.97 -7.09
CA ARG A 177 0.52 -7.22 -8.34
C ARG A 177 1.78 -6.38 -8.47
N ALA A 178 2.33 -6.35 -9.67
CA ALA A 178 3.54 -5.62 -10.00
C ALA A 178 3.41 -4.84 -11.33
N CYS A 179 2.22 -4.81 -11.93
CA CYS A 179 2.00 -4.26 -13.25
C CYS A 179 0.84 -3.25 -13.23
N PRO A 180 1.13 -1.93 -13.20
CA PRO A 180 0.12 -0.88 -13.17
C PRO A 180 -0.58 -0.67 -14.53
N PHE A 181 0.01 -1.18 -15.61
CA PHE A 181 -0.43 -0.96 -16.99
C PHE A 181 -1.57 -1.91 -17.37
N GLN A 182 -2.79 -1.48 -17.09
CA GLN A 182 -4.04 -2.16 -17.40
C GLN A 182 -4.89 -1.31 -18.36
N THR A 183 -6.01 -1.85 -18.83
CA THR A 183 -6.99 -1.06 -19.59
C THR A 183 -7.54 0.07 -18.72
N LYS A 184 -7.93 1.21 -19.31
CA LYS A 184 -8.52 2.36 -18.59
C LYS A 184 -9.58 1.99 -17.54
N ASP A 185 -10.49 1.07 -17.86
CA ASP A 185 -11.55 0.64 -16.93
C ASP A 185 -10.99 -0.05 -15.70
N VAL A 186 -9.97 -0.90 -15.90
CA VAL A 186 -9.25 -1.57 -14.81
C VAL A 186 -8.36 -0.57 -14.08
N THR A 187 -7.63 0.32 -14.73
CA THR A 187 -6.80 1.32 -14.01
C THR A 187 -7.63 2.20 -13.08
N ASN A 188 -8.87 2.53 -13.47
CA ASN A 188 -9.77 3.32 -12.63
C ASN A 188 -10.60 2.48 -11.64
N ALA A 189 -10.55 1.15 -11.72
CA ALA A 189 -11.26 0.23 -10.85
C ALA A 189 -10.31 -0.69 -10.07
N HIS A 190 -10.57 -0.99 -8.80
CA HIS A 190 -9.67 -1.91 -8.04
C HIS A 190 -8.24 -1.37 -7.89
N TRP A 191 -8.11 -0.05 -7.85
CA TRP A 191 -6.87 0.67 -7.66
C TRP A 191 -6.31 0.57 -6.24
N TRP A 192 -7.06 -0.01 -5.30
CA TRP A 192 -6.58 -0.28 -3.94
C TRP A 192 -7.13 -1.56 -3.35
N GLY A 193 -6.48 -2.00 -2.28
CA GLY A 193 -6.93 -3.10 -1.46
C GLY A 193 -6.05 -3.31 -0.24
N VAL A 194 -6.54 -4.11 0.70
CA VAL A 194 -5.77 -4.49 1.90
C VAL A 194 -6.23 -5.85 2.40
N ALA A 195 -5.27 -6.69 2.77
CA ALA A 195 -5.52 -8.02 3.34
C ALA A 195 -4.49 -8.32 4.45
N PRO A 196 -4.90 -8.93 5.58
CA PRO A 196 -3.99 -9.20 6.68
C PRO A 196 -3.21 -10.50 6.47
N PHE A 197 -1.98 -10.55 6.98
CA PHE A 197 -1.27 -11.79 7.26
C PHE A 197 -1.67 -12.28 8.64
N VAL A 198 -2.38 -13.40 8.70
CA VAL A 198 -2.89 -13.98 9.94
C VAL A 198 -2.02 -15.17 10.38
N TYR A 199 -1.69 -15.23 11.67
CA TYR A 199 -0.91 -16.29 12.30
C TYR A 199 -1.57 -16.73 13.61
N LYS A 200 -0.97 -17.74 14.27
CA LYS A 200 -1.40 -18.28 15.58
C LYS A 200 -2.88 -18.64 15.58
N ASP A 201 -3.26 -19.57 14.70
CA ASP A 201 -4.64 -20.01 14.53
C ASP A 201 -5.59 -18.83 14.26
N GLU A 202 -5.14 -17.87 13.45
CA GLU A 202 -5.89 -16.69 13.02
C GLU A 202 -6.22 -15.69 14.16
N THR A 203 -5.48 -15.68 15.26
CA THR A 203 -5.70 -14.75 16.41
C THR A 203 -4.73 -13.57 16.43
N TRP A 204 -3.77 -13.53 15.50
CA TRP A 204 -2.75 -12.49 15.47
C TRP A 204 -2.42 -12.07 14.04
N MET A 205 -2.46 -10.77 13.79
CA MET A 205 -2.18 -10.15 12.50
C MET A 205 -0.76 -9.56 12.53
N GLY A 206 0.15 -10.19 11.78
CA GLY A 206 1.56 -9.81 11.71
C GLY A 206 1.88 -8.76 10.64
N GLY A 207 0.88 -8.13 10.04
CA GLY A 207 1.02 -7.25 8.89
C GLY A 207 0.03 -7.61 7.79
N GLY A 208 0.37 -7.37 6.54
CA GLY A 208 -0.54 -7.64 5.42
C GLY A 208 0.00 -7.25 4.05
N VAL A 209 -0.85 -7.38 3.04
CA VAL A 209 -0.64 -6.85 1.69
C VAL A 209 -1.55 -5.65 1.50
N VAL A 210 -1.00 -4.57 0.94
CA VAL A 210 -1.73 -3.39 0.52
C VAL A 210 -1.54 -3.21 -0.98
N ASP A 211 -2.64 -3.07 -1.72
CA ASP A 211 -2.60 -2.73 -3.14
C ASP A 211 -2.78 -1.23 -3.33
N LEU A 212 -2.01 -0.65 -4.24
CA LEU A 212 -2.18 0.72 -4.72
C LEU A 212 -1.78 0.80 -6.20
N ALA A 213 -2.67 1.33 -7.05
CA ALA A 213 -2.44 1.48 -8.49
C ALA A 213 -1.98 0.17 -9.17
N HIS A 214 -2.54 -0.98 -8.75
CA HIS A 214 -2.15 -2.34 -9.18
C HIS A 214 -0.69 -2.71 -8.92
N VAL A 215 -0.08 -2.09 -7.91
CA VAL A 215 1.18 -2.52 -7.29
C VAL A 215 0.89 -2.91 -5.85
N SER A 216 1.38 -4.07 -5.44
CA SER A 216 1.18 -4.61 -4.10
C SER A 216 2.40 -4.34 -3.22
N PHE A 217 2.14 -4.03 -1.96
CA PHE A 217 3.14 -3.78 -0.92
C PHE A 217 2.92 -4.77 0.21
N GLY A 218 3.93 -5.59 0.48
CA GLY A 218 3.93 -6.47 1.65
C GLY A 218 4.44 -5.71 2.86
N LEU A 219 3.75 -5.81 3.99
CA LEU A 219 4.16 -5.23 5.27
C LEU A 219 4.32 -6.33 6.31
N THR A 220 5.48 -6.37 6.97
CA THR A 220 5.71 -7.27 8.12
C THR A 220 5.96 -6.49 9.41
N LEU A 221 5.26 -6.91 10.47
CA LEU A 221 5.44 -6.48 11.86
C LEU A 221 6.06 -7.61 12.69
N PHE A 222 6.94 -8.38 12.05
CA PHE A 222 7.72 -9.48 12.60
C PHE A 222 8.92 -9.74 11.69
N ASN A 223 9.89 -10.51 12.15
CA ASN A 223 10.95 -11.03 11.30
C ASN A 223 10.37 -12.18 10.44
N PRO A 224 10.24 -12.02 9.12
CA PRO A 224 9.61 -13.04 8.30
C PRO A 224 10.59 -14.15 7.89
N GLY A 225 11.80 -14.18 8.45
CA GLY A 225 12.79 -15.22 8.22
C GLY A 225 13.57 -15.05 6.93
N ARG A 226 13.74 -13.82 6.44
CA ARG A 226 14.63 -13.53 5.30
C ARG A 226 16.03 -14.09 5.58
N GLY A 227 16.53 -14.95 4.71
CA GLY A 227 17.82 -15.64 4.88
C GLY A 227 17.77 -16.91 5.75
N MET A 228 16.58 -17.35 6.19
CA MET A 228 16.40 -18.64 6.87
C MET A 228 16.03 -19.75 5.86
N PRO A 229 16.37 -21.03 6.15
CA PRO A 229 15.90 -22.16 5.37
C PRO A 229 14.36 -22.15 5.26
N GLY A 230 13.83 -22.16 4.04
CA GLY A 230 12.39 -22.14 3.77
C GLY A 230 11.81 -20.75 3.46
N TRP A 231 12.60 -19.67 3.50
CA TRP A 231 12.20 -18.38 2.93
C TRP A 231 11.77 -18.52 1.46
N ASP A 232 12.51 -19.36 0.73
CA ASP A 232 12.30 -19.63 -0.69
C ASP A 232 11.18 -20.65 -0.99
N ASN A 233 10.33 -20.94 0.00
CA ASN A 233 9.17 -21.79 -0.22
C ASN A 233 8.15 -21.05 -1.10
N PRO A 234 7.68 -21.63 -2.23
CA PRO A 234 6.63 -21.03 -3.06
C PRO A 234 5.31 -20.72 -2.34
N GLY A 235 5.05 -21.37 -1.19
CA GLY A 235 3.91 -21.06 -0.33
C GLY A 235 4.09 -19.82 0.56
N ASN A 236 5.30 -19.24 0.63
CA ASN A 236 5.54 -17.98 1.32
C ASN A 236 5.04 -16.83 0.46
N THR A 237 4.01 -16.13 0.94
CA THR A 237 3.41 -14.99 0.23
C THR A 237 4.45 -13.90 -0.06
N LEU A 238 5.44 -13.70 0.82
CA LEU A 238 6.51 -12.71 0.64
C LEU A 238 7.73 -13.26 -0.12
N TYR A 239 7.66 -14.45 -0.69
CA TYR A 239 8.74 -15.04 -1.47
C TYR A 239 9.26 -14.09 -2.54
N GLY A 240 10.59 -14.01 -2.67
CA GLY A 240 11.28 -13.14 -3.62
C GLY A 240 11.12 -11.64 -3.36
N SER A 241 10.31 -11.19 -2.40
CA SER A 241 10.06 -9.75 -2.18
C SER A 241 11.33 -8.96 -1.82
N VAL A 242 11.42 -7.74 -2.31
CA VAL A 242 12.52 -6.80 -2.01
C VAL A 242 12.08 -5.90 -0.84
N PRO A 243 12.74 -5.97 0.33
CA PRO A 243 12.41 -5.10 1.46
C PRO A 243 12.95 -3.69 1.22
N ARG A 244 12.16 -2.66 1.55
CA ARG A 244 12.52 -1.24 1.48
C ARG A 244 13.30 -0.90 0.19
N PRO A 245 12.68 -1.07 -1.00
CA PRO A 245 13.38 -0.91 -2.26
C PRO A 245 13.92 0.52 -2.43
N ALA A 246 15.03 0.69 -3.15
CA ALA A 246 15.53 2.03 -3.51
C ALA A 246 14.72 2.60 -4.67
N SER A 247 14.23 1.73 -5.54
CA SER A 247 13.41 2.13 -6.67
C SER A 247 12.49 0.99 -7.11
N ILE A 248 11.40 1.37 -7.76
CA ILE A 248 10.58 0.47 -8.56
C ILE A 248 10.50 1.05 -9.97
N GLY A 249 10.97 0.28 -10.94
CA GLY A 249 11.00 0.62 -12.35
C GLY A 249 10.14 -0.31 -13.20
N TRP A 250 9.65 0.22 -14.31
CA TRP A 250 9.06 -0.57 -15.38
C TRP A 250 9.73 -0.18 -16.69
N SER A 251 10.32 -1.15 -17.38
CA SER A 251 11.03 -0.93 -18.64
C SER A 251 10.30 -1.63 -19.79
N LEU A 252 10.06 -0.92 -20.87
CA LEU A 252 9.53 -1.46 -22.12
C LEU A 252 10.44 -0.99 -23.25
N GLU A 253 10.97 -1.94 -24.01
CA GLU A 253 11.83 -1.68 -25.17
C GLU A 253 13.03 -0.74 -24.85
N GLY A 254 13.55 -0.82 -23.62
CA GLY A 254 14.70 -0.05 -23.16
C GLY A 254 14.35 1.30 -22.50
N VAL A 255 13.10 1.76 -22.59
CA VAL A 255 12.66 3.00 -21.95
C VAL A 255 12.03 2.70 -20.59
N GLU A 256 12.47 3.38 -19.54
CA GLU A 256 12.04 3.12 -18.16
C GLU A 256 11.16 4.22 -17.56
N LYS A 257 10.12 3.80 -16.83
CA LYS A 257 9.34 4.63 -15.90
C LYS A 257 9.70 4.22 -14.47
N ARG A 258 10.15 5.14 -13.63
CA ARG A 258 10.73 4.81 -12.31
C ARG A 258 10.16 5.64 -11.17
N ILE A 259 10.04 5.01 -10.01
CA ILE A 259 9.79 5.68 -8.73
C ILE A 259 10.99 5.38 -7.82
N ASN A 260 11.67 6.43 -7.38
CA ASN A 260 12.78 6.37 -6.44
C ASN A 260 12.27 6.61 -5.00
N PHE A 261 12.73 5.81 -4.04
CA PHE A 261 12.39 5.92 -2.63
C PHE A 261 13.57 6.48 -1.85
N THR A 262 13.34 7.57 -1.12
CA THR A 262 14.31 8.11 -0.15
C THR A 262 14.03 7.56 1.23
N TRP A 263 15.05 6.99 1.88
CA TRP A 263 14.96 6.42 3.23
C TRP A 263 15.88 7.18 4.18
N ASP A 264 15.39 7.53 5.37
CA ASP A 264 16.16 8.23 6.40
C ASP A 264 17.28 7.35 6.96
N TYR A 265 17.05 6.03 7.03
CA TYR A 265 18.08 5.08 7.41
C TYR A 265 18.76 4.50 6.16
N PRO A 266 20.08 4.66 6.00
CA PRO A 266 20.82 4.12 4.86
C PRO A 266 20.95 2.60 5.02
N LEU A 267 19.89 1.87 4.70
CA LEU A 267 20.03 0.51 4.21
C LEU A 267 20.53 0.60 2.77
N HIS A 268 21.27 -0.40 2.30
CA HIS A 268 21.61 -0.54 0.87
C HIS A 268 20.37 -1.06 0.14
N PRO A 269 19.45 -0.20 -0.33
CA PRO A 269 18.15 -0.64 -0.74
C PRO A 269 18.29 -1.08 -2.19
N MET A 270 17.97 -2.33 -2.51
CA MET A 270 18.03 -2.78 -3.90
C MET A 270 16.91 -2.12 -4.71
N GLY A 271 17.20 -1.74 -5.95
CA GLY A 271 16.17 -1.36 -6.92
C GLY A 271 15.54 -2.61 -7.55
N ILE A 272 14.31 -2.47 -8.01
CA ILE A 272 13.70 -3.49 -8.88
C ILE A 272 13.18 -2.86 -10.15
N THR A 273 13.49 -3.48 -11.30
CA THR A 273 12.89 -3.10 -12.58
C THR A 273 12.16 -4.28 -13.19
N TYR A 274 10.89 -4.07 -13.51
CA TYR A 274 10.09 -5.04 -14.23
C TYR A 274 10.19 -4.77 -15.74
N VAL A 275 10.75 -5.72 -16.49
CA VAL A 275 10.82 -5.64 -17.95
C VAL A 275 9.51 -6.16 -18.55
N LEU A 276 8.77 -5.24 -19.14
CA LEU A 276 7.50 -5.49 -19.81
C LEU A 276 7.78 -6.02 -21.22
N ARG A 277 6.94 -6.95 -21.69
CA ARG A 277 6.88 -7.27 -23.12
C ARG A 277 5.67 -6.56 -23.74
N PRO A 278 5.80 -6.08 -24.98
CA PRO A 278 4.65 -5.66 -25.76
C PRO A 278 3.61 -6.78 -25.80
N GLN A 279 2.35 -6.40 -25.68
CA GLN A 279 1.22 -7.33 -25.80
C GLN A 279 0.38 -6.94 -27.02
N ASN A 280 -0.24 -7.92 -27.67
CA ASN A 280 -1.16 -7.61 -28.75
C ASN A 280 -2.51 -7.08 -28.20
N LYS A 281 -3.21 -6.25 -28.97
CA LYS A 281 -4.47 -5.61 -28.55
C LYS A 281 -5.56 -6.61 -28.15
N ALA A 282 -5.64 -7.77 -28.80
CA ALA A 282 -6.68 -8.77 -28.56
C ALA A 282 -6.55 -9.45 -27.19
N ASP A 283 -5.33 -9.86 -26.80
CA ASP A 283 -5.05 -10.44 -25.49
C ASP A 283 -5.33 -9.44 -24.36
N ARG A 284 -5.14 -8.14 -24.62
CA ARG A 284 -5.33 -7.06 -23.65
C ARG A 284 -6.78 -6.70 -23.41
N LEU A 285 -7.59 -6.61 -24.47
CA LEU A 285 -9.04 -6.44 -24.34
C LEU A 285 -9.70 -7.65 -23.64
N ALA A 286 -9.06 -8.82 -23.73
CA ALA A 286 -9.45 -10.00 -22.96
C ALA A 286 -8.96 -9.99 -21.50
N GLY A 287 -8.31 -8.91 -21.04
CA GLY A 287 -7.83 -8.76 -19.66
C GLY A 287 -6.60 -9.59 -19.31
N LYS A 288 -5.82 -10.05 -20.31
CA LYS A 288 -4.60 -10.83 -20.04
C LYS A 288 -3.45 -9.90 -19.61
N LEU A 289 -2.85 -10.17 -18.45
CA LEU A 289 -1.75 -9.37 -17.89
C LEU A 289 -0.47 -9.40 -18.74
N PRO A 290 0.23 -8.26 -18.89
CA PRO A 290 1.67 -8.11 -19.06
C PRO A 290 2.56 -9.35 -19.07
N ALA A 291 2.85 -10.04 -20.17
CA ALA A 291 3.94 -11.03 -20.13
C ALA A 291 5.26 -10.26 -19.91
N GLY A 292 6.07 -10.60 -18.90
CA GLY A 292 7.30 -9.87 -18.59
C GLY A 292 8.17 -10.58 -17.56
N GLN A 293 9.49 -10.40 -17.68
CA GLN A 293 10.50 -10.88 -16.72
C GLN A 293 10.88 -9.72 -15.77
N HIS A 294 11.32 -10.02 -14.57
CA HIS A 294 11.85 -9.02 -13.63
C HIS A 294 13.36 -9.23 -13.52
N PHE A 295 14.09 -8.14 -13.28
CA PHE A 295 15.50 -8.19 -12.94
C PHE A 295 15.72 -7.30 -11.71
N LEU A 296 16.51 -7.80 -10.75
CA LEU A 296 16.96 -7.02 -9.61
C LEU A 296 18.10 -6.11 -10.08
N LEU A 297 18.04 -4.82 -9.73
CA LEU A 297 19.13 -3.88 -9.98
C LEU A 297 19.78 -3.54 -8.64
N GLU A 298 21.06 -3.84 -8.52
CA GLU A 298 21.90 -3.34 -7.41
C GLU A 298 22.15 -1.84 -7.55
#